data_AF-A0A970NGH1-F1
#
_entry.id   AF-A0A970NGH1-F1
#
_cell.length_a   1.000
_cell.length_b   1.000
_cell.length_c   1.000
_cell.angle_alpha   90.00
_cell.angle_beta   90.00
_cell.angle_gamma   90.00
#
_symmetry.space_group_name_H-M   'P 1'
#
loop_
_entity.id
_entity.type
_entity.pdbx_description
1 polymer ?
#
loop_
_entity_poly.entity_id
_entity_poly.type
_entity_poly.pdbx_seq_one_letter_code
_entity_poly.pdbx_strand_id
1 'polypeptide(L)'
;MTDKSALNYAERHALIPLGDLCDQSDGSSDRWQDGQLAAGKKTDGDVASLCEEIRTAGMRPEHFYFDPANSQTPWSYWRGVVLLNLPSLEGKAGAIKKIADRLEEEINESVVRRDFDRFLDLVDPRLAPDLLMEIFSNIPDHDKFRLFERLWRFNKYAHDVFPSDFAQKAYQYRKVTSSRPPLDSGGYVRVFVSAPTGEEPHRVESWTTNINRALRAASTIPAAPVYQGRVRPGHIESFDGDRLAGKLLVKPGTVEDIDSMDLIDLADFEAELNQAGIMNRYRRLAGQIDAGWFHKPEGIHAVGHTRRVLLLSILLAYLEKFSPSDQNLLTRAAICHDIGREDDGYDPGHGQASYDRTCRECLVQWTNPEDSEIFRFIVENHDLPDSKAYQRVQRYQLGEMDRTLRLYNTFKDADGLDRVRLGDLNPDYLRTASAPRLLLVAHQIYYQPDWLEQYSDR
;
A
#
# COMPACT_ATOMS: atom_id res chain seq x y z
N MET A 1 -15.38 -8.82 -23.38
CA MET A 1 -16.43 -9.54 -22.65
C MET A 1 -16.32 -11.03 -22.96
N THR A 2 -15.90 -11.80 -21.98
CA THR A 2 -16.55 -13.04 -21.53
C THR A 2 -16.35 -13.04 -20.01
N ASP A 3 -17.44 -13.19 -19.26
CA ASP A 3 -17.43 -13.45 -17.83
C ASP A 3 -16.37 -14.51 -17.46
N LYS A 4 -15.68 -14.32 -16.32
CA LYS A 4 -14.81 -15.29 -15.61
C LYS A 4 -13.27 -15.11 -15.63
N SER A 5 -12.73 -13.92 -15.37
CA SER A 5 -11.31 -13.87 -14.97
C SER A 5 -10.98 -12.72 -14.01
N ALA A 6 -11.25 -12.94 -12.73
CA ALA A 6 -10.51 -12.43 -11.56
C ALA A 6 -11.24 -12.86 -10.28
N LEU A 7 -11.20 -14.16 -9.98
CA LEU A 7 -11.78 -14.73 -8.75
C LEU A 7 -10.67 -15.07 -7.75
N ASN A 8 -10.98 -14.80 -6.48
CA ASN A 8 -10.22 -15.06 -5.27
C ASN A 8 -9.64 -16.50 -5.28
N TYR A 9 -8.41 -16.74 -4.79
CA TYR A 9 -7.81 -18.09 -4.72
C TYR A 9 -8.76 -19.09 -4.03
N ALA A 10 -9.47 -18.66 -2.98
CA ALA A 10 -10.50 -19.48 -2.35
C ALA A 10 -11.64 -19.87 -3.30
N GLU A 11 -12.10 -18.94 -4.16
CA GLU A 11 -13.15 -19.20 -5.16
C GLU A 11 -12.66 -20.12 -6.30
N ARG A 12 -11.40 -19.98 -6.73
CA ARG A 12 -10.79 -20.87 -7.76
C ARG A 12 -10.65 -22.31 -7.28
N HIS A 13 -10.47 -22.51 -5.98
CA HIS A 13 -10.23 -23.82 -5.38
C HIS A 13 -11.42 -24.36 -4.58
N ALA A 14 -12.59 -23.71 -4.64
CA ALA A 14 -13.80 -24.09 -3.90
C ALA A 14 -13.54 -24.29 -2.40
N LEU A 15 -12.66 -23.45 -1.83
CA LEU A 15 -12.34 -23.47 -0.42
C LEU A 15 -13.51 -22.91 0.39
N ILE A 16 -13.88 -23.60 1.47
CA ILE A 16 -14.97 -23.20 2.35
C ILE A 16 -14.38 -22.41 3.52
N PRO A 17 -14.70 -21.10 3.70
CA PRO A 17 -14.25 -20.35 4.86
C PRO A 17 -14.74 -21.00 6.16
N LEU A 18 -13.88 -21.07 7.18
CA LEU A 18 -14.25 -21.63 8.48
C LEU A 18 -15.34 -20.80 9.17
N GLY A 19 -15.36 -19.48 8.94
CA GLY A 19 -16.43 -18.60 9.41
C GLY A 19 -17.82 -19.02 8.91
N ASP A 20 -17.94 -19.40 7.63
CA ASP A 20 -19.20 -19.86 7.03
C ASP A 20 -19.68 -21.21 7.61
N LEU A 21 -18.75 -22.01 8.13
CA LEU A 21 -19.07 -23.24 8.86
C LEU A 21 -19.53 -22.96 10.30
N CYS A 22 -19.09 -21.85 10.90
CA CYS A 22 -19.48 -21.43 12.25
C CYS A 22 -20.90 -20.80 12.27
N ASP A 23 -21.37 -20.18 11.18
CA ASP A 23 -22.72 -19.59 11.10
C ASP A 23 -23.84 -20.60 10.79
N GLN A 24 -23.50 -21.81 10.31
CA GLN A 24 -24.49 -22.85 9.97
C GLN A 24 -24.91 -23.71 11.17
N SER A 25 -24.35 -23.50 12.36
CA SER A 25 -24.70 -24.26 13.57
C SER A 25 -26.00 -23.80 14.26
N ASP A 26 -26.56 -22.65 13.88
CA ASP A 26 -27.87 -22.18 14.38
C ASP A 26 -29.03 -22.68 13.48
N GLY A 27 -29.39 -23.95 13.67
CA GLY A 27 -30.80 -24.35 13.62
C GLY A 27 -31.52 -24.51 12.27
N SER A 28 -30.86 -24.89 11.17
CA SER A 28 -31.56 -25.49 10.02
C SER A 28 -30.89 -26.78 9.54
N SER A 29 -31.46 -27.91 9.93
CA SER A 29 -30.96 -29.26 9.63
C SER A 29 -31.30 -29.76 8.23
N ASP A 30 -31.53 -28.89 7.24
CA ASP A 30 -31.97 -29.29 5.91
C ASP A 30 -31.19 -28.56 4.82
N ARG A 31 -29.92 -28.94 4.62
CA ARG A 31 -29.24 -28.82 3.31
C ARG A 31 -27.91 -29.56 3.14
N TRP A 32 -27.63 -30.59 3.94
CA TRP A 32 -26.62 -31.59 3.59
C TRP A 32 -27.29 -32.95 3.65
N GLN A 33 -27.93 -33.33 2.53
CA GLN A 33 -28.40 -34.70 2.35
C GLN A 33 -27.19 -35.64 2.46
N ASP A 34 -27.32 -36.59 3.38
CA ASP A 34 -26.54 -37.81 3.50
C ASP A 34 -26.01 -38.28 2.14
N GLY A 35 -24.71 -38.05 1.88
CA GLY A 35 -24.12 -38.46 0.60
C GLY A 35 -22.67 -38.08 0.34
N GLN A 36 -22.11 -37.04 0.98
CA GLN A 36 -20.72 -36.59 0.71
C GLN A 36 -19.81 -36.46 1.94
N LEU A 37 -20.17 -37.09 3.06
CA LEU A 37 -19.25 -37.39 4.18
C LEU A 37 -19.01 -38.90 4.33
N ALA A 38 -19.32 -39.68 3.29
CA ALA A 38 -19.15 -41.13 3.26
C ALA A 38 -17.74 -41.56 2.77
N ALA A 39 -16.71 -41.16 3.52
CA ALA A 39 -15.44 -41.88 3.59
C ALA A 39 -14.74 -41.47 4.89
N GLY A 40 -14.88 -42.29 5.93
CA GLY A 40 -14.53 -41.96 7.30
C GLY A 40 -13.13 -41.37 7.49
N LYS A 41 -13.07 -40.11 7.89
CA LYS A 41 -12.10 -39.52 8.82
C LYS A 41 -12.86 -38.47 9.63
N LYS A 42 -12.81 -38.56 10.96
CA LYS A 42 -13.40 -37.58 11.89
C LYS A 42 -12.95 -36.17 11.50
N THR A 43 -13.88 -35.25 11.34
CA THR A 43 -13.59 -33.82 11.30
C THR A 43 -12.94 -33.43 12.62
N ASP A 44 -11.84 -32.68 12.58
CA ASP A 44 -11.16 -32.14 13.76
C ASP A 44 -12.18 -31.38 14.62
N GLY A 45 -12.39 -31.78 15.87
CA GLY A 45 -13.20 -31.06 16.86
C GLY A 45 -14.64 -30.66 16.44
N ASP A 46 -15.33 -29.99 17.36
CA ASP A 46 -16.50 -29.17 17.04
C ASP A 46 -16.01 -27.89 16.34
N VAL A 47 -16.60 -27.52 15.21
CA VAL A 47 -16.25 -26.31 14.43
C VAL A 47 -16.28 -25.06 15.31
N ALA A 48 -17.24 -24.99 16.24
CA ALA A 48 -17.32 -23.89 17.21
C ALA A 48 -16.09 -23.86 18.14
N SER A 49 -15.60 -25.02 18.57
CA SER A 49 -14.40 -25.15 19.40
C SER A 49 -13.13 -24.75 18.65
N LEU A 50 -13.03 -25.06 17.35
CA LEU A 50 -11.92 -24.62 16.51
C LEU A 50 -11.94 -23.10 16.31
N CYS A 51 -13.11 -22.54 16.02
CA CYS A 51 -13.32 -21.09 15.91
C CYS A 51 -12.86 -20.39 17.21
N GLU A 52 -13.20 -20.94 18.38
CA GLU A 52 -12.80 -20.38 19.67
C GLU A 52 -11.29 -20.51 19.95
N GLU A 53 -10.69 -21.65 19.62
CA GLU A 53 -9.24 -21.85 19.74
C GLU A 53 -8.47 -20.82 18.89
N ILE A 54 -8.91 -20.62 17.65
CA ILE A 54 -8.32 -19.66 16.70
C ILE A 54 -8.41 -18.23 17.25
N ARG A 55 -9.59 -17.84 17.75
CA ARG A 55 -9.79 -16.52 18.37
C ARG A 55 -8.93 -16.34 19.62
N THR A 56 -8.85 -17.37 20.48
CA THR A 56 -8.01 -17.37 21.68
C THR A 56 -6.52 -17.22 21.34
N ALA A 57 -6.08 -17.79 20.22
CA ALA A 57 -4.73 -17.61 19.71
C ALA A 57 -4.47 -16.20 19.11
N GLY A 58 -5.48 -15.34 19.04
CA GLY A 58 -5.39 -14.01 18.43
C GLY A 58 -5.41 -14.04 16.90
N MET A 59 -6.04 -15.05 16.31
CA MET A 59 -6.23 -15.19 14.87
C MET A 59 -7.72 -15.10 14.51
N ARG A 60 -8.00 -14.84 13.24
CA ARG A 60 -9.37 -14.72 12.72
C ARG A 60 -9.81 -16.00 12.00
N PRO A 61 -10.94 -16.63 12.38
CA PRO A 61 -11.46 -17.81 11.69
C PRO A 61 -11.69 -17.59 10.19
N GLU A 62 -11.99 -16.36 9.77
CA GLU A 62 -12.17 -15.98 8.37
C GLU A 62 -10.92 -16.21 7.48
N HIS A 63 -9.73 -16.33 8.08
CA HIS A 63 -8.48 -16.64 7.37
C HIS A 63 -8.22 -18.15 7.25
N PHE A 64 -9.12 -18.99 7.77
CA PHE A 64 -9.01 -20.44 7.70
C PHE A 64 -10.03 -20.99 6.74
N TYR A 65 -9.62 -22.02 6.01
CA TYR A 65 -10.37 -22.60 4.91
C TYR A 65 -10.34 -24.11 4.98
N PHE A 66 -11.44 -24.75 4.59
CA PHE A 66 -11.57 -26.19 4.43
C PHE A 66 -11.63 -26.56 2.95
N ASP A 67 -10.80 -27.51 2.55
CA ASP A 67 -10.76 -28.12 1.22
C ASP A 67 -11.24 -29.59 1.32
N PRO A 68 -12.51 -29.88 0.98
CA PRO A 68 -13.04 -31.24 1.03
C PRO A 68 -12.37 -32.18 0.00
N ALA A 69 -11.72 -31.65 -1.04
CA ALA A 69 -11.06 -32.43 -2.07
C ALA A 69 -9.64 -32.88 -1.67
N ASN A 70 -9.04 -32.28 -0.64
CA ASN A 70 -7.67 -32.57 -0.21
C ASN A 70 -7.62 -33.37 1.10
N SER A 71 -7.65 -34.70 0.98
CA SER A 71 -7.66 -35.60 2.15
C SER A 71 -6.35 -35.67 2.96
N GLN A 72 -5.24 -35.08 2.48
CA GLN A 72 -3.95 -35.07 3.18
C GLN A 72 -3.76 -33.79 4.00
N THR A 73 -4.15 -32.65 3.43
CA THR A 73 -4.14 -31.35 4.10
C THR A 73 -5.48 -30.64 3.85
N PRO A 74 -6.54 -31.07 4.55
CA PRO A 74 -7.89 -30.57 4.30
C PRO A 74 -8.11 -29.15 4.81
N TRP A 75 -7.17 -28.61 5.60
CA TRP A 75 -7.25 -27.27 6.12
C TRP A 75 -6.21 -26.37 5.45
N SER A 76 -6.53 -25.10 5.31
CA SER A 76 -5.58 -24.08 4.89
C SER A 76 -5.71 -22.84 5.76
N TYR A 77 -4.59 -22.24 6.10
CA TYR A 77 -4.55 -20.85 6.56
C TYR A 77 -4.13 -19.99 5.38
N TRP A 78 -4.88 -18.93 5.09
CA TRP A 78 -4.54 -18.00 4.03
C TRP A 78 -4.86 -16.56 4.42
N ARG A 79 -3.82 -15.73 4.42
CA ARG A 79 -3.90 -14.29 4.66
C ARG A 79 -2.80 -13.60 3.87
N GLY A 80 -3.15 -12.57 3.11
CA GLY A 80 -2.19 -11.80 2.31
C GLY A 80 -1.32 -12.70 1.42
N VAL A 81 0.00 -12.67 1.68
CA VAL A 81 1.03 -13.42 0.93
C VAL A 81 1.33 -14.82 1.50
N VAL A 82 0.75 -15.16 2.65
CA VAL A 82 1.01 -16.43 3.35
C VAL A 82 -0.13 -17.40 3.14
N LEU A 83 0.20 -18.57 2.57
CA LEU A 83 -0.71 -19.70 2.40
C LEU A 83 -0.07 -20.97 2.97
N LEU A 84 -0.73 -21.58 3.95
CA LEU A 84 -0.27 -22.79 4.62
C LEU A 84 -1.27 -23.92 4.39
N ASN A 85 -0.79 -25.08 3.96
CA ASN A 85 -1.59 -26.30 3.95
C ASN A 85 -1.42 -27.03 5.29
N LEU A 86 -2.53 -27.39 5.91
CA LEU A 86 -2.58 -27.88 7.28
C LEU A 86 -3.26 -29.26 7.31
N PRO A 87 -2.62 -30.28 7.88
CA PRO A 87 -3.22 -31.61 8.01
C PRO A 87 -4.32 -31.65 9.09
N SER A 88 -4.27 -30.74 10.06
CA SER A 88 -5.26 -30.63 11.14
C SER A 88 -5.12 -29.28 11.85
N LEU A 89 -6.22 -28.77 12.41
CA LEU A 89 -6.29 -27.50 13.17
C LEU A 89 -6.26 -27.68 14.69
N GLU A 90 -6.80 -28.78 15.20
CA GLU A 90 -7.02 -29.01 16.64
C GLU A 90 -5.72 -28.88 17.45
N GLY A 91 -5.74 -27.97 18.44
CA GLY A 91 -4.63 -27.70 19.34
C GLY A 91 -3.41 -27.05 18.68
N LYS A 92 -3.54 -26.50 17.48
CA LYS A 92 -2.42 -25.98 16.67
C LYS A 92 -2.53 -24.50 16.34
N ALA A 93 -3.60 -23.79 16.71
CA ALA A 93 -3.80 -22.39 16.32
C ALA A 93 -2.58 -21.51 16.66
N GLY A 94 -2.05 -21.61 17.89
CA GLY A 94 -0.86 -20.87 18.30
C GLY A 94 0.43 -21.24 17.55
N ALA A 95 0.58 -22.49 17.11
CA ALA A 95 1.72 -22.92 16.30
C ALA A 95 1.61 -22.44 14.85
N ILE A 96 0.40 -22.49 14.29
CA ILE A 96 0.08 -21.96 12.96
C ILE A 96 0.37 -20.46 12.92
N LYS A 97 -0.09 -19.70 13.94
CA LYS A 97 0.22 -18.27 14.08
C LYS A 97 1.71 -17.99 13.99
N LYS A 98 2.52 -18.68 14.81
CA LYS A 98 3.99 -18.48 14.82
C LYS A 98 4.64 -18.76 13.46
N ILE A 99 4.14 -19.77 12.74
CA ILE A 99 4.65 -20.09 11.40
C ILE A 99 4.25 -19.01 10.40
N ALA A 100 2.99 -18.57 10.45
CA ALA A 100 2.46 -17.52 9.58
C ALA A 100 3.21 -16.19 9.79
N ASP A 101 3.29 -15.72 11.04
CA ASP A 101 3.96 -14.47 11.42
C ASP A 101 5.43 -14.47 10.93
N ARG A 102 6.15 -15.58 11.14
CA ARG A 102 7.55 -15.71 10.71
C ARG A 102 7.69 -15.70 9.18
N LEU A 103 6.85 -16.46 8.47
CA LEU A 103 6.90 -16.50 7.00
C LEU A 103 6.58 -15.14 6.41
N GLU A 104 5.60 -14.45 6.97
CA GLU A 104 5.25 -13.09 6.58
C GLU A 104 6.41 -12.12 6.80
N GLU A 105 7.06 -12.17 7.97
CA GLU A 105 8.27 -11.38 8.25
C GLU A 105 9.38 -11.66 7.23
N GLU A 106 9.70 -12.93 6.97
CA GLU A 106 10.73 -13.31 5.99
C GLU A 106 10.38 -12.86 4.55
N ILE A 107 9.11 -12.99 4.16
CA ILE A 107 8.63 -12.53 2.83
C ILE A 107 8.76 -11.02 2.74
N ASN A 108 8.30 -10.27 3.74
CA ASN A 108 8.39 -8.82 3.76
C ASN A 108 9.84 -8.34 3.75
N GLU A 109 10.72 -8.97 4.55
CA GLU A 109 12.15 -8.69 4.51
C GLU A 109 12.77 -8.92 3.13
N SER A 110 12.37 -9.99 2.43
CA SER A 110 12.89 -10.27 1.09
C SER A 110 12.51 -9.17 0.08
N VAL A 111 11.29 -8.64 0.17
CA VAL A 111 10.85 -7.52 -0.67
C VAL A 111 11.60 -6.24 -0.31
N VAL A 112 11.75 -5.94 0.98
CA VAL A 112 12.51 -4.76 1.47
C VAL A 112 13.97 -4.81 1.02
N ARG A 113 14.61 -5.99 1.11
CA ARG A 113 15.99 -6.22 0.64
C ARG A 113 16.10 -6.38 -0.88
N ARG A 114 14.96 -6.37 -1.59
CA ARG A 114 14.85 -6.59 -3.05
C ARG A 114 15.42 -7.93 -3.51
N ASP A 115 15.40 -8.93 -2.63
CA ASP A 115 15.75 -10.30 -2.92
C ASP A 115 14.51 -11.04 -3.45
N PHE A 116 14.16 -10.75 -4.71
CA PHE A 116 12.97 -11.32 -5.34
C PHE A 116 13.09 -12.82 -5.63
N ASP A 117 14.32 -13.36 -5.66
CA ASP A 117 14.49 -14.80 -5.72
C ASP A 117 14.09 -15.47 -4.41
N ARG A 118 14.52 -14.91 -3.27
CA ARG A 118 14.10 -15.34 -1.93
C ARG A 118 12.60 -15.15 -1.73
N PHE A 119 12.03 -14.04 -2.21
CA PHE A 119 10.59 -13.82 -2.22
C PHE A 119 9.85 -14.99 -2.89
N LEU A 120 10.25 -15.35 -4.12
CA LEU A 120 9.64 -16.45 -4.87
C LEU A 120 9.92 -17.84 -4.26
N ASP A 121 11.00 -18.00 -3.49
CA ASP A 121 11.29 -19.23 -2.74
C ASP A 121 10.38 -19.39 -1.51
N LEU A 122 9.92 -18.28 -0.94
CA LEU A 122 9.13 -18.26 0.31
C LEU A 122 7.62 -18.35 0.07
N VAL A 123 7.11 -17.70 -0.99
CA VAL A 123 5.68 -17.69 -1.29
C VAL A 123 5.20 -19.03 -1.82
N ASP A 124 3.96 -19.40 -1.48
CA ASP A 124 3.36 -20.62 -2.01
C ASP A 124 3.24 -20.55 -3.54
N PRO A 125 3.61 -21.63 -4.29
CA PRO A 125 3.55 -21.63 -5.75
C PRO A 125 2.17 -21.27 -6.33
N ARG A 126 1.08 -21.48 -5.59
CA ARG A 126 -0.27 -21.10 -6.02
C ARG A 126 -0.46 -19.59 -6.10
N LEU A 127 0.20 -18.85 -5.21
CA LEU A 127 0.11 -17.39 -5.13
C LEU A 127 1.19 -16.70 -5.97
N ALA A 128 2.33 -17.35 -6.19
CA ALA A 128 3.51 -16.74 -6.79
C ALA A 128 3.25 -16.00 -8.13
N PRO A 129 2.44 -16.51 -9.09
CA PRO A 129 2.17 -15.77 -10.32
C PRO A 129 1.37 -14.49 -10.09
N ASP A 130 0.31 -14.54 -9.27
CA ASP A 130 -0.51 -13.37 -8.92
C ASP A 130 0.34 -12.31 -8.19
N LEU A 131 1.13 -12.75 -7.20
CA LEU A 131 2.02 -11.87 -6.45
C LEU A 131 3.12 -11.27 -7.34
N LEU A 132 3.71 -12.05 -8.26
CA LEU A 132 4.68 -11.50 -9.21
C LEU A 132 4.07 -10.37 -10.04
N MET A 133 2.82 -10.51 -10.50
CA MET A 133 2.12 -9.45 -11.23
C MET A 133 1.93 -8.19 -10.39
N GLU A 134 1.58 -8.36 -9.11
CA GLU A 134 1.37 -7.27 -8.15
C GLU A 134 2.67 -6.49 -7.89
N ILE A 135 3.78 -7.19 -7.66
CA ILE A 135 5.07 -6.55 -7.39
C ILE A 135 5.86 -6.21 -8.67
N PHE A 136 5.35 -6.56 -9.86
CA PHE A 136 6.12 -6.52 -11.11
C PHE A 136 6.72 -5.14 -11.40
N SER A 137 5.99 -4.07 -11.07
CA SER A 137 6.45 -2.70 -11.24
C SER A 137 7.67 -2.36 -10.37
N ASN A 138 7.84 -3.04 -9.22
CA ASN A 138 8.88 -2.83 -8.21
C ASN A 138 10.17 -3.63 -8.46
N ILE A 139 10.08 -4.68 -9.28
CA ILE A 139 11.21 -5.50 -9.72
C ILE A 139 12.12 -4.67 -10.66
N PRO A 140 13.45 -4.70 -10.47
CA PRO A 140 14.39 -4.12 -11.42
C PRO A 140 14.19 -4.66 -12.83
N ASP A 141 14.30 -3.80 -13.85
CA ASP A 141 14.00 -4.17 -15.24
C ASP A 141 14.82 -5.37 -15.76
N HIS A 142 16.06 -5.51 -15.27
CA HIS A 142 16.94 -6.63 -15.62
C HIS A 142 16.53 -7.97 -14.97
N ASP A 143 15.73 -7.93 -13.90
CA ASP A 143 15.21 -9.12 -13.22
C ASP A 143 13.80 -9.51 -13.69
N LYS A 144 13.01 -8.55 -14.18
CA LYS A 144 11.60 -8.76 -14.58
C LYS A 144 11.41 -9.98 -15.47
N PHE A 145 12.14 -10.05 -16.59
CA PHE A 145 11.99 -11.17 -17.52
C PHE A 145 12.51 -12.48 -16.92
N ARG A 146 13.63 -12.44 -16.19
CA ARG A 146 14.22 -13.63 -15.57
C ARG A 146 13.28 -14.26 -14.54
N LEU A 147 12.67 -13.46 -13.67
CA LEU A 147 11.73 -13.93 -12.64
C LEU A 147 10.41 -14.40 -13.25
N PHE A 148 9.90 -13.68 -14.27
CA PHE A 148 8.77 -14.16 -15.07
C PHE A 148 9.07 -15.51 -15.72
N GLU A 149 10.22 -15.64 -16.40
CA GLU A 149 10.63 -16.87 -17.08
C GLU A 149 10.81 -18.02 -16.08
N ARG A 150 11.36 -17.74 -14.90
CA ARG A 150 11.48 -18.71 -13.80
C ARG A 150 10.09 -19.26 -13.43
N LEU A 151 9.10 -18.41 -13.17
CA LEU A 151 7.75 -18.88 -12.87
C LEU A 151 7.10 -19.57 -14.07
N TRP A 152 7.22 -19.00 -15.26
CA TRP A 152 6.67 -19.57 -16.49
C TRP A 152 7.16 -20.99 -16.77
N ARG A 153 8.43 -21.29 -16.47
CA ARG A 153 9.03 -22.61 -16.70
C ARG A 153 8.79 -23.61 -15.58
N PHE A 154 8.78 -23.15 -14.33
CA PHE A 154 8.87 -24.05 -13.17
C PHE A 154 7.64 -24.03 -12.26
N ASN A 155 6.72 -23.08 -12.45
CA ASN A 155 5.48 -23.02 -11.68
C ASN A 155 4.30 -23.53 -12.52
N LYS A 156 3.69 -24.63 -12.08
CA LYS A 156 2.57 -25.29 -12.80
C LYS A 156 1.32 -24.42 -12.96
N TYR A 157 1.13 -23.38 -12.13
CA TYR A 157 -0.01 -22.47 -12.19
C TYR A 157 0.22 -21.28 -13.12
N ALA A 158 1.47 -21.02 -13.53
CA ALA A 158 1.83 -19.81 -14.26
C ALA A 158 1.06 -19.63 -15.58
N HIS A 159 0.83 -20.71 -16.33
CA HIS A 159 0.12 -20.66 -17.61
C HIS A 159 -1.36 -20.30 -17.50
N ASP A 160 -2.00 -20.67 -16.39
CA ASP A 160 -3.42 -20.39 -16.15
C ASP A 160 -3.62 -18.99 -15.56
N VAL A 161 -2.62 -18.48 -14.83
CA VAL A 161 -2.72 -17.21 -14.09
C VAL A 161 -2.20 -16.02 -14.87
N PHE A 162 -1.10 -16.14 -15.63
CA PHE A 162 -0.55 -15.00 -16.37
C PHE A 162 -1.39 -14.71 -17.62
N PRO A 163 -2.07 -13.55 -17.70
CA PRO A 163 -2.79 -13.17 -18.90
C PRO A 163 -1.82 -12.82 -20.03
N SER A 164 -2.29 -12.95 -21.27
CA SER A 164 -1.46 -12.79 -22.47
C SER A 164 -0.80 -11.41 -22.58
N ASP A 165 -1.48 -10.36 -22.11
CA ASP A 165 -0.98 -8.99 -22.07
C ASP A 165 0.14 -8.82 -21.03
N PHE A 166 0.04 -9.45 -19.86
CA PHE A 166 1.11 -9.49 -18.87
C PHE A 166 2.34 -10.24 -19.41
N ALA A 167 2.14 -11.39 -20.05
CA ALA A 167 3.24 -12.13 -20.68
C ALA A 167 3.93 -11.29 -21.77
N GLN A 168 3.17 -10.57 -22.60
CA GLN A 168 3.73 -9.63 -23.59
C GLN A 168 4.52 -8.51 -22.91
N LYS A 169 3.99 -7.92 -21.83
CA LYS A 169 4.68 -6.90 -21.02
C LYS A 169 6.00 -7.43 -20.47
N ALA A 170 6.02 -8.63 -19.88
CA ALA A 170 7.23 -9.24 -19.36
C ALA A 170 8.26 -9.51 -20.48
N TYR A 171 7.81 -9.96 -21.65
CA TYR A 171 8.67 -10.28 -22.80
C TYR A 171 9.40 -9.06 -23.40
N GLN A 172 8.94 -7.83 -23.12
CA GLN A 172 9.64 -6.59 -23.50
C GLN A 172 11.01 -6.48 -22.79
N TYR A 173 11.15 -7.09 -21.61
CA TYR A 173 12.36 -7.02 -20.79
C TYR A 173 13.39 -8.11 -21.12
N ARG A 174 13.12 -9.00 -22.08
CA ARG A 174 13.96 -10.19 -22.37
C ARG A 174 15.42 -9.93 -22.74
N LYS A 175 15.75 -8.72 -23.21
CA LYS A 175 17.10 -8.31 -23.61
C LYS A 175 17.75 -7.31 -22.63
N VAL A 176 17.10 -7.05 -21.50
CA VAL A 176 17.62 -6.11 -20.50
C VAL A 176 18.63 -6.85 -19.62
N THR A 177 19.92 -6.70 -19.94
CA THR A 177 21.02 -7.44 -19.30
C THR A 177 21.92 -6.60 -18.38
N SER A 178 21.77 -5.28 -18.42
CA SER A 178 22.28 -4.33 -17.42
C SER A 178 21.32 -3.15 -17.33
N SER A 179 21.19 -2.56 -16.15
CA SER A 179 20.28 -1.45 -15.91
C SER A 179 20.68 -0.25 -16.77
N ARG A 180 19.94 0.03 -17.84
CA ARG A 180 19.90 1.36 -18.44
C ARG A 180 18.64 2.04 -17.91
N PRO A 181 18.68 3.35 -17.65
CA PRO A 181 17.50 4.06 -17.16
C PRO A 181 16.38 4.05 -18.21
N PRO A 182 15.10 4.05 -17.79
CA PRO A 182 13.97 4.04 -18.70
C PRO A 182 13.96 5.31 -19.56
N LEU A 183 13.58 5.16 -20.83
CA LEU A 183 13.44 6.27 -21.78
C LEU A 183 11.99 6.73 -21.84
N ASP A 184 11.78 8.05 -21.96
CA ASP A 184 10.50 8.62 -22.33
C ASP A 184 10.18 8.40 -23.82
N SER A 185 8.99 8.82 -24.23
CA SER A 185 8.54 8.73 -25.63
C SER A 185 9.43 9.49 -26.63
N GLY A 186 10.22 10.46 -26.17
CA GLY A 186 11.19 11.21 -26.97
C GLY A 186 12.59 10.60 -26.98
N GLY A 187 12.81 9.46 -26.31
CA GLY A 187 14.10 8.80 -26.20
C GLY A 187 15.06 9.45 -25.19
N TYR A 188 14.54 10.25 -24.25
CA TYR A 188 15.30 10.88 -23.18
C TYR A 188 15.13 10.17 -21.85
N VAL A 189 16.08 10.38 -20.95
CA VAL A 189 15.99 9.97 -19.55
C VAL A 189 15.64 11.17 -18.71
N ARG A 190 14.55 11.10 -17.94
CA ARG A 190 14.18 12.13 -16.96
C ARG A 190 15.12 12.04 -15.76
N VAL A 191 15.62 13.18 -15.31
CA VAL A 191 16.59 13.29 -14.23
C VAL A 191 16.23 14.41 -13.27
N PHE A 192 16.65 14.26 -12.02
CA PHE A 192 16.42 15.21 -10.94
C PHE A 192 17.72 15.49 -10.19
N VAL A 193 17.81 16.67 -9.58
CA VAL A 193 18.93 17.05 -8.72
C VAL A 193 18.48 18.08 -7.68
N SER A 194 19.02 17.99 -6.47
CA SER A 194 19.02 19.11 -5.53
C SER A 194 20.39 19.80 -5.65
N ALA A 195 20.40 21.07 -6.06
CA ALA A 195 21.64 21.80 -6.28
C ALA A 195 21.92 22.70 -5.07
N PRO A 196 23.15 22.71 -4.52
CA PRO A 196 23.53 23.64 -3.47
C PRO A 196 23.32 25.10 -3.91
N THR A 197 22.92 25.95 -2.96
CA THR A 197 22.68 27.37 -3.21
C THR A 197 23.90 28.04 -3.87
N GLY A 198 23.71 28.61 -5.07
CA GLY A 198 24.76 29.30 -5.83
C GLY A 198 25.47 28.45 -6.90
N GLU A 199 25.15 27.15 -6.99
CA GLU A 199 25.60 26.32 -8.10
C GLU A 199 24.55 26.29 -9.23
N GLU A 200 25.01 26.56 -10.44
CA GLU A 200 24.17 26.52 -11.63
C GLU A 200 23.83 25.05 -12.01
N PRO A 201 22.55 24.67 -12.12
CA PRO A 201 22.13 23.28 -12.36
C PRO A 201 22.77 22.64 -13.61
N HIS A 202 23.05 23.43 -14.64
CA HIS A 202 23.67 22.97 -15.88
C HIS A 202 25.12 22.47 -15.70
N ARG A 203 25.78 22.81 -14.59
CA ARG A 203 27.16 22.38 -14.27
C ARG A 203 27.20 21.10 -13.46
N VAL A 204 26.07 20.63 -12.93
CA VAL A 204 26.03 19.46 -12.06
C VAL A 204 26.21 18.18 -12.88
N GLU A 205 27.16 17.34 -12.46
CA GLU A 205 27.46 16.05 -13.11
C GLU A 205 26.65 14.88 -12.51
N SER A 206 26.32 14.96 -11.21
CA SER A 206 25.63 13.89 -10.48
C SER A 206 24.14 14.15 -10.38
N TRP A 207 23.37 13.47 -11.22
CA TRP A 207 21.91 13.49 -11.24
C TRP A 207 21.32 12.19 -10.68
N THR A 208 19.99 12.11 -10.60
CA THR A 208 19.26 10.90 -10.22
C THR A 208 18.02 10.71 -11.08
N THR A 209 17.67 9.47 -11.42
CA THR A 209 16.36 9.14 -12.03
C THR A 209 15.27 8.93 -10.97
N ASN A 210 15.65 8.87 -9.68
CA ASN A 210 14.74 8.76 -8.56
C ASN A 210 14.55 10.14 -7.91
N ILE A 211 13.35 10.70 -8.04
CA ILE A 211 12.96 12.00 -7.47
C ILE A 211 13.07 12.02 -5.93
N ASN A 212 12.72 10.93 -5.24
CA ASN A 212 12.78 10.88 -3.77
C ASN A 212 14.22 11.05 -3.26
N ARG A 213 15.22 10.62 -4.04
CA ARG A 213 16.62 10.88 -3.70
C ARG A 213 16.97 12.37 -3.79
N ALA A 214 16.48 13.08 -4.80
CA ALA A 214 16.68 14.52 -4.92
C ALA A 214 15.94 15.28 -3.80
N LEU A 215 14.69 14.89 -3.51
CA LEU A 215 13.88 15.47 -2.43
C LEU A 215 14.49 15.20 -1.04
N ARG A 216 15.02 14.00 -0.80
CA ARG A 216 15.75 13.68 0.44
C ARG A 216 17.01 14.52 0.58
N ALA A 217 17.75 14.77 -0.50
CA ALA A 217 18.90 15.66 -0.45
C ALA A 217 18.50 17.12 -0.13
N ALA A 218 17.28 17.52 -0.50
CA ALA A 218 16.71 18.84 -0.24
C ALA A 218 15.92 18.93 1.09
N SER A 219 15.81 17.87 1.90
CA SER A 219 14.84 17.80 3.00
C SER A 219 15.23 18.59 4.26
N THR A 220 16.22 19.48 4.18
CA THR A 220 16.48 20.47 5.23
C THR A 220 15.38 21.54 5.22
N ILE A 221 15.24 22.27 6.33
CA ILE A 221 14.34 23.41 6.44
C ILE A 221 15.20 24.62 6.83
N PRO A 222 15.44 25.60 5.93
CA PRO A 222 14.98 25.68 4.54
C PRO A 222 15.67 24.65 3.62
N ALA A 223 15.02 24.37 2.49
CA ALA A 223 15.45 23.43 1.48
C ALA A 223 16.33 24.10 0.41
N ALA A 224 17.24 23.32 -0.16
CA ALA A 224 17.87 23.68 -1.42
C ALA A 224 16.90 23.43 -2.59
N PRO A 225 16.93 24.24 -3.68
CA PRO A 225 16.05 24.04 -4.82
C PRO A 225 16.23 22.65 -5.46
N VAL A 226 15.13 22.09 -5.95
CA VAL A 226 15.11 20.83 -6.70
C VAL A 226 14.79 21.13 -8.15
N TYR A 227 15.63 20.61 -9.04
CA TYR A 227 15.48 20.75 -10.48
C TYR A 227 15.15 19.41 -11.12
N GLN A 228 14.36 19.47 -12.19
CA GLN A 228 14.16 18.37 -13.12
C GLN A 228 14.77 18.74 -14.47
N GLY A 229 15.20 17.74 -15.23
CA GLY A 229 15.68 17.91 -16.60
C GLY A 229 15.61 16.61 -17.37
N ARG A 230 16.17 16.62 -18.59
CA ARG A 230 16.23 15.42 -19.43
C ARG A 230 17.59 15.26 -20.10
N VAL A 231 18.05 14.03 -20.25
CA VAL A 231 19.37 13.73 -20.82
C VAL A 231 19.29 12.59 -21.84
N ARG A 232 20.06 12.70 -22.92
CA ARG A 232 20.15 11.63 -23.92
C ARG A 232 20.98 10.46 -23.39
N PRO A 233 20.63 9.19 -23.73
CA PRO A 233 21.37 8.02 -23.25
C PRO A 233 22.87 8.03 -23.57
N GLY A 234 23.28 8.64 -24.69
CA GLY A 234 24.69 8.76 -25.09
C GLY A 234 25.52 9.74 -24.26
N HIS A 235 24.89 10.54 -23.41
CA HIS A 235 25.57 11.49 -22.50
C HIS A 235 25.68 10.96 -21.06
N ILE A 236 25.18 9.76 -20.80
CA ILE A 236 25.26 9.08 -19.50
C ILE A 236 26.60 8.35 -19.43
N GLU A 237 27.45 8.76 -18.49
CA GLU A 237 28.76 8.16 -18.27
C GLU A 237 28.68 6.92 -17.36
N SER A 238 27.80 6.97 -16.36
CA SER A 238 27.46 5.80 -15.54
C SER A 238 26.05 5.90 -14.96
N PHE A 239 25.45 4.74 -14.67
CA PHE A 239 24.15 4.64 -14.04
C PHE A 239 24.14 3.50 -13.02
N ASP A 240 23.70 3.82 -11.82
CA ASP A 240 23.36 2.85 -10.77
C ASP A 240 21.86 2.54 -10.84
N GLY A 241 21.55 1.34 -11.33
CA GLY A 241 20.19 0.89 -11.60
C GLY A 241 19.41 0.35 -10.43
N ASP A 242 19.98 0.35 -9.23
CA ASP A 242 19.20 0.16 -8.03
C ASP A 242 18.15 1.29 -7.96
N ARG A 243 16.85 0.95 -8.10
CA ARG A 243 15.72 1.89 -7.95
C ARG A 243 15.84 2.80 -6.72
N LEU A 244 16.47 2.36 -5.62
CA LEU A 244 16.71 3.20 -4.44
C LEU A 244 17.84 4.22 -4.67
N ALA A 245 18.88 3.86 -5.43
CA ALA A 245 20.02 4.70 -5.72
C ALA A 245 19.75 5.64 -6.91
N GLY A 246 19.31 5.09 -8.05
CA GLY A 246 18.96 5.79 -9.28
C GLY A 246 20.02 6.78 -9.76
N LYS A 247 21.29 6.60 -9.33
CA LYS A 247 22.33 7.62 -9.49
C LYS A 247 22.82 7.64 -10.92
N LEU A 248 23.04 8.83 -11.44
CA LEU A 248 23.45 9.05 -12.81
C LEU A 248 24.63 10.01 -12.83
N LEU A 249 25.73 9.63 -13.46
CA LEU A 249 26.76 10.59 -13.87
C LEU A 249 26.55 10.92 -15.33
N VAL A 250 26.46 12.21 -15.62
CA VAL A 250 26.28 12.75 -16.98
C VAL A 250 27.42 13.69 -17.31
N LYS A 251 27.70 13.82 -18.61
CA LYS A 251 28.63 14.84 -19.09
C LYS A 251 28.14 16.25 -18.69
N PRO A 252 29.00 17.12 -18.15
CA PRO A 252 28.64 18.50 -17.82
C PRO A 252 27.95 19.22 -18.99
N GLY A 253 26.91 19.99 -18.70
CA GLY A 253 26.20 20.82 -19.69
C GLY A 253 25.36 20.04 -20.71
N THR A 254 25.17 18.73 -20.53
CA THR A 254 24.39 17.88 -21.47
C THR A 254 22.96 17.58 -21.06
N VAL A 255 22.56 18.00 -19.85
CA VAL A 255 21.16 17.96 -19.43
C VAL A 255 20.41 19.13 -20.06
N GLU A 256 19.32 18.80 -20.74
CA GLU A 256 18.46 19.71 -21.49
C GLU A 256 17.20 20.01 -20.66
N ASP A 257 16.55 21.15 -20.96
CA ASP A 257 15.28 21.60 -20.37
C ASP A 257 15.24 21.48 -18.85
N ILE A 258 16.19 22.16 -18.20
CA ILE A 258 16.29 22.18 -16.75
C ILE A 258 15.30 23.19 -16.18
N ASP A 259 14.32 22.69 -15.44
CA ASP A 259 13.28 23.49 -14.78
C ASP A 259 13.36 23.31 -13.26
N SER A 260 13.16 24.40 -12.52
CA SER A 260 12.94 24.34 -11.07
C SER A 260 11.57 23.73 -10.79
N MET A 261 11.49 22.79 -9.86
CA MET A 261 10.23 22.20 -9.45
C MET A 261 9.44 23.18 -8.56
N ASP A 262 8.13 23.30 -8.79
CA ASP A 262 7.20 24.03 -7.90
C ASP A 262 6.89 23.16 -6.68
N LEU A 263 7.73 23.27 -5.66
CA LEU A 263 7.63 22.55 -4.40
C LEU A 263 7.44 23.56 -3.27
N ILE A 264 6.53 23.25 -2.35
CA ILE A 264 6.34 24.03 -1.13
C ILE A 264 7.44 23.64 -0.13
N ASP A 265 8.18 24.63 0.35
CA ASP A 265 9.09 24.50 1.48
C ASP A 265 8.34 24.88 2.77
N LEU A 266 8.46 24.06 3.82
CA LEU A 266 7.93 24.39 5.14
C LEU A 266 8.46 25.72 5.68
N ALA A 267 9.71 26.10 5.39
CA ALA A 267 10.29 27.37 5.86
C ALA A 267 9.50 28.58 5.35
N ASP A 268 9.04 28.53 4.09
CA ASP A 268 8.25 29.60 3.48
C ASP A 268 6.78 29.54 3.90
N PHE A 269 6.29 28.33 4.18
CA PHE A 269 4.87 28.09 4.42
C PHE A 269 4.45 28.20 5.90
N GLU A 270 5.37 28.05 6.84
CA GLU A 270 5.08 28.02 8.29
C GLU A 270 4.33 29.27 8.79
N ALA A 271 4.69 30.46 8.30
CA ALA A 271 3.99 31.70 8.65
C ALA A 271 2.53 31.70 8.15
N GLU A 272 2.31 31.25 6.92
CA GLU A 272 0.97 31.13 6.32
C GLU A 272 0.13 30.08 7.06
N LEU A 273 0.70 28.92 7.36
CA LEU A 273 0.04 27.86 8.11
C LEU A 273 -0.42 28.33 9.50
N ASN A 274 0.44 29.08 10.20
CA ASN A 274 0.11 29.63 11.51
C ASN A 274 -0.98 30.71 11.41
N GLN A 275 -0.89 31.62 10.43
CA GLN A 275 -1.91 32.66 10.21
C GLN A 275 -3.27 32.08 9.82
N ALA A 276 -3.28 31.02 9.00
CA ALA A 276 -4.48 30.29 8.61
C ALA A 276 -5.04 29.40 9.74
N GLY A 277 -4.38 29.32 10.89
CA GLY A 277 -4.78 28.49 12.03
C GLY A 277 -4.64 26.99 11.78
N ILE A 278 -3.91 26.58 10.74
CA ILE A 278 -3.72 25.18 10.34
C ILE A 278 -2.97 24.41 11.42
N MET A 279 -1.90 24.97 11.98
CA MET A 279 -1.12 24.27 13.01
C MET A 279 -1.89 24.10 14.32
N ASN A 280 -2.74 25.06 14.68
CA ASN A 280 -3.63 24.92 15.84
C ASN A 280 -4.69 23.83 15.64
N ARG A 281 -5.23 23.73 14.42
CA ARG A 281 -6.14 22.65 14.05
C ARG A 281 -5.43 21.30 14.05
N TYR A 282 -4.24 21.21 13.48
CA TYR A 282 -3.41 20.00 13.49
C TYR A 282 -3.17 19.54 14.93
N ARG A 283 -2.67 20.40 15.81
CA ARG A 283 -2.42 20.06 17.23
C ARG A 283 -3.64 19.45 17.90
N ARG A 284 -4.81 20.09 17.76
CA ARG A 284 -6.07 19.61 18.36
C ARG A 284 -6.50 18.24 17.83
N LEU A 285 -6.28 17.97 16.55
CA LEU A 285 -6.65 16.71 15.90
C LEU A 285 -5.62 15.61 16.19
N ALA A 286 -4.34 15.93 16.16
CA ALA A 286 -3.25 15.01 16.49
C ALA A 286 -3.34 14.54 17.95
N GLY A 287 -3.76 15.41 18.88
CA GLY A 287 -4.01 15.05 20.27
C GLY A 287 -5.21 14.12 20.49
N GLN A 288 -6.00 13.80 19.46
CA GLN A 288 -7.06 12.79 19.53
C GLN A 288 -6.57 11.40 19.10
N ILE A 289 -5.37 11.28 18.54
CA ILE A 289 -4.81 10.00 18.11
C ILE A 289 -4.35 9.25 19.36
N ASP A 290 -5.05 8.16 19.70
CA ASP A 290 -4.67 7.28 20.81
C ASP A 290 -3.73 6.18 20.30
N ALA A 291 -2.56 6.05 20.94
CA ALA A 291 -1.62 4.98 20.66
C ALA A 291 -2.24 3.58 20.85
N GLY A 292 -3.17 3.42 21.81
CA GLY A 292 -3.89 2.18 22.06
C GLY A 292 -4.81 1.73 20.93
N TRP A 293 -5.06 2.56 19.92
CA TRP A 293 -5.80 2.16 18.73
C TRP A 293 -4.98 1.34 17.75
N PHE A 294 -3.66 1.29 17.85
CA PHE A 294 -2.82 0.63 16.85
C PHE A 294 -2.31 -0.72 17.35
N HIS A 295 -2.30 -1.73 16.46
CA HIS A 295 -1.72 -3.04 16.77
C HIS A 295 -0.27 -2.93 17.26
N LYS A 296 0.52 -2.08 16.59
CA LYS A 296 1.90 -1.76 16.96
C LYS A 296 2.08 -0.23 16.94
N PRO A 297 1.95 0.48 18.06
CA PRO A 297 1.89 1.94 18.09
C PRO A 297 3.12 2.67 17.53
N GLU A 298 4.29 2.04 17.65
CA GLU A 298 5.57 2.50 17.08
C GLU A 298 5.84 1.93 15.67
N GLY A 299 4.86 1.24 15.10
CA GLY A 299 4.92 0.62 13.78
C GLY A 299 4.89 1.64 12.65
N ILE A 300 5.33 1.22 11.47
CA ILE A 300 5.42 2.09 10.28
C ILE A 300 4.06 2.54 9.76
N HIS A 301 2.96 1.97 10.26
CA HIS A 301 1.56 2.30 9.93
C HIS A 301 0.78 2.97 11.08
N ALA A 302 1.44 3.28 12.20
CA ALA A 302 0.74 3.69 13.41
C ALA A 302 0.81 5.21 13.67
N VAL A 303 1.17 5.64 14.88
CA VAL A 303 1.00 7.03 15.35
C VAL A 303 1.75 8.02 14.47
N GLY A 304 3.02 7.74 14.14
CA GLY A 304 3.84 8.63 13.31
C GLY A 304 3.29 8.79 11.89
N HIS A 305 2.84 7.68 11.27
CA HIS A 305 2.20 7.69 9.96
C HIS A 305 0.90 8.49 9.97
N THR A 306 0.01 8.17 10.91
CA THR A 306 -1.28 8.83 11.09
C THR A 306 -1.14 10.35 11.28
N ARG A 307 -0.16 10.79 12.09
CA ARG A 307 0.14 12.22 12.29
C ARG A 307 0.58 12.91 10.99
N ARG A 308 1.47 12.30 10.21
CA ARG A 308 1.92 12.87 8.93
C ARG A 308 0.80 12.91 7.90
N VAL A 309 0.03 11.83 7.75
CA VAL A 309 -1.16 11.79 6.85
C VAL A 309 -2.21 12.81 7.27
N LEU A 310 -2.42 13.01 8.57
CA LEU A 310 -3.31 14.04 9.08
C LEU A 310 -2.86 15.45 8.67
N LEU A 311 -1.57 15.78 8.85
CA LEU A 311 -1.05 17.08 8.41
C LEU A 311 -1.21 17.25 6.90
N LEU A 312 -0.75 16.26 6.10
CA LEU A 312 -0.85 16.27 4.65
C LEU A 312 -2.31 16.41 4.16
N SER A 313 -3.25 15.76 4.85
CA SER A 313 -4.69 15.90 4.57
C SER A 313 -5.19 17.32 4.83
N ILE A 314 -4.74 17.98 5.90
CA ILE A 314 -5.11 19.38 6.19
C ILE A 314 -4.52 20.31 5.13
N LEU A 315 -3.25 20.11 4.75
CA LEU A 315 -2.56 20.92 3.76
C LEU A 315 -3.21 20.79 2.37
N LEU A 316 -3.46 19.58 1.92
CA LEU A 316 -4.19 19.35 0.67
C LEU A 316 -5.58 19.96 0.73
N ALA A 317 -6.29 19.81 1.85
CA ALA A 317 -7.63 20.35 1.98
C ALA A 317 -7.65 21.90 1.89
N TYR A 318 -6.61 22.55 2.41
CA TYR A 318 -6.38 23.99 2.31
C TYR A 318 -6.08 24.43 0.87
N LEU A 319 -5.10 23.78 0.22
CA LEU A 319 -4.69 24.11 -1.16
C LEU A 319 -5.80 23.88 -2.18
N GLU A 320 -6.57 22.80 -2.00
CA GLU A 320 -7.72 22.44 -2.82
C GLU A 320 -9.00 23.20 -2.42
N LYS A 321 -8.93 24.09 -1.42
CA LYS A 321 -10.04 24.96 -0.98
C LYS A 321 -11.32 24.19 -0.62
N PHE A 322 -11.17 23.06 0.08
CA PHE A 322 -12.32 22.29 0.54
C PHE A 322 -13.16 23.07 1.57
N SER A 323 -14.45 22.75 1.65
CA SER A 323 -15.35 23.31 2.67
C SER A 323 -14.98 22.81 4.08
N PRO A 324 -15.43 23.48 5.16
CA PRO A 324 -15.17 23.01 6.52
C PRO A 324 -15.67 21.58 6.80
N SER A 325 -16.81 21.18 6.24
CA SER A 325 -17.35 19.81 6.37
C SER A 325 -16.47 18.78 5.66
N ASP A 326 -16.03 19.09 4.44
CA ASP A 326 -15.10 18.25 3.66
C ASP A 326 -13.72 18.13 4.32
N GLN A 327 -13.21 19.23 4.85
CA GLN A 327 -11.98 19.21 5.63
C GLN A 327 -12.14 18.31 6.86
N ASN A 328 -13.31 18.31 7.53
CA ASN A 328 -13.58 17.41 8.66
C ASN A 328 -13.57 15.94 8.21
N LEU A 329 -14.22 15.61 7.08
CA LEU A 329 -14.20 14.26 6.49
C LEU A 329 -12.78 13.75 6.26
N LEU A 330 -11.93 14.52 5.58
CA LEU A 330 -10.54 14.15 5.32
C LEU A 330 -9.74 13.94 6.62
N THR A 331 -9.87 14.86 7.58
CA THR A 331 -9.12 14.73 8.84
C THR A 331 -9.58 13.57 9.72
N ARG A 332 -10.88 13.24 9.69
CA ARG A 332 -11.40 12.07 10.40
C ARG A 332 -10.96 10.78 9.72
N ALA A 333 -10.97 10.73 8.39
CA ALA A 333 -10.46 9.59 7.64
C ALA A 333 -8.97 9.36 7.95
N ALA A 334 -8.16 10.42 7.93
CA ALA A 334 -6.74 10.33 8.29
C ALA A 334 -6.49 9.74 9.68
N ILE A 335 -7.23 10.16 10.70
CA ILE A 335 -7.07 9.64 12.07
C ILE A 335 -7.42 8.15 12.17
N CYS A 336 -8.40 7.68 11.40
CA CYS A 336 -8.98 6.36 11.59
C CYS A 336 -8.55 5.32 10.53
N HIS A 337 -7.92 5.71 9.43
CA HIS A 337 -7.79 4.80 8.26
C HIS A 337 -7.01 3.51 8.55
N ASP A 338 -6.02 3.54 9.44
CA ASP A 338 -5.14 2.40 9.74
C ASP A 338 -5.39 1.75 11.12
N ILE A 339 -6.46 2.12 11.85
CA ILE A 339 -6.74 1.56 13.19
C ILE A 339 -7.25 0.10 13.17
N GLY A 340 -7.69 -0.37 12.01
CA GLY A 340 -8.13 -1.75 11.77
C GLY A 340 -7.01 -2.67 11.34
N ARG A 341 -5.77 -2.18 11.25
CA ARG A 341 -4.63 -3.01 10.92
C ARG A 341 -4.31 -3.97 12.06
N GLU A 342 -4.02 -5.21 11.69
CA GLU A 342 -3.55 -6.26 12.61
C GLU A 342 -2.05 -6.56 12.41
N ASP A 343 -1.41 -5.93 11.43
CA ASP A 343 0.03 -5.99 11.17
C ASP A 343 0.59 -4.72 10.49
N ASP A 344 1.93 -4.65 10.47
CA ASP A 344 2.72 -3.58 9.82
C ASP A 344 3.05 -3.87 8.34
N GLY A 345 2.52 -4.95 7.76
CA GLY A 345 2.87 -5.47 6.42
C GLY A 345 1.76 -5.28 5.38
N TYR A 346 1.43 -6.34 4.64
CA TYR A 346 0.33 -6.33 3.67
C TYR A 346 -0.93 -6.89 4.33
N ASP A 347 -1.87 -5.99 4.65
CA ASP A 347 -3.10 -6.33 5.38
C ASP A 347 -4.37 -6.07 4.55
N PRO A 348 -4.72 -6.90 3.55
CA PRO A 348 -5.91 -6.68 2.73
C PRO A 348 -7.19 -6.60 3.57
N GLY A 349 -7.98 -5.55 3.36
CA GLY A 349 -9.24 -5.37 4.07
C GLY A 349 -9.11 -4.61 5.38
N HIS A 350 -7.92 -4.10 5.73
CA HIS A 350 -7.77 -3.20 6.89
C HIS A 350 -8.66 -1.95 6.76
N GLY A 351 -8.95 -1.48 5.54
CA GLY A 351 -9.92 -0.40 5.33
C GLY A 351 -11.29 -0.70 5.94
N GLN A 352 -11.85 -1.89 5.68
CA GLN A 352 -13.12 -2.32 6.27
C GLN A 352 -13.01 -2.46 7.78
N ALA A 353 -11.94 -3.12 8.26
CA ALA A 353 -11.72 -3.31 9.69
C ALA A 353 -11.59 -1.98 10.45
N SER A 354 -10.96 -0.97 9.83
CA SER A 354 -10.80 0.38 10.37
C SER A 354 -12.14 1.09 10.50
N TYR A 355 -13.01 0.96 9.49
CA TYR A 355 -14.36 1.52 9.56
C TYR A 355 -15.19 0.83 10.65
N ASP A 356 -15.20 -0.51 10.67
CA ASP A 356 -15.94 -1.30 11.66
C ASP A 356 -15.51 -0.95 13.10
N ARG A 357 -14.20 -0.78 13.32
CA ARG A 357 -13.65 -0.36 14.61
C ARG A 357 -14.05 1.07 14.96
N THR A 358 -13.99 1.99 14.00
CA THR A 358 -14.44 3.38 14.18
C THR A 358 -15.88 3.44 14.68
N CYS A 359 -16.77 2.63 14.09
CA CYS A 359 -18.17 2.52 14.49
C CYS A 359 -18.32 1.87 15.87
N ARG A 360 -17.64 0.75 16.13
CA ARG A 360 -17.71 0.00 17.39
C ARG A 360 -17.28 0.85 18.59
N GLU A 361 -16.25 1.67 18.42
CA GLU A 361 -15.69 2.53 19.46
C GLU A 361 -16.30 3.95 19.47
N CYS A 362 -17.26 4.23 18.57
CA CYS A 362 -17.93 5.53 18.45
C CYS A 362 -16.95 6.72 18.28
N LEU A 363 -15.81 6.52 17.60
CA LEU A 363 -14.75 7.52 17.47
C LEU A 363 -15.16 8.72 16.61
N VAL A 364 -16.10 8.50 15.70
CA VAL A 364 -16.63 9.52 14.79
C VAL A 364 -18.15 9.42 14.74
N GLN A 365 -18.82 10.56 14.80
CA GLN A 365 -20.28 10.66 14.67
C GLN A 365 -20.62 11.70 13.60
N TRP A 366 -21.56 11.33 12.73
CA TRP A 366 -22.02 12.18 11.64
C TRP A 366 -23.50 12.51 11.83
N THR A 367 -23.84 13.79 11.76
CA THR A 367 -25.25 14.22 11.76
C THR A 367 -25.87 14.17 10.37
N ASN A 368 -25.05 14.29 9.33
CA ASN A 368 -25.44 14.20 7.93
C ASN A 368 -25.22 12.76 7.42
N PRO A 369 -26.26 12.05 6.95
CA PRO A 369 -26.13 10.72 6.39
C PRO A 369 -25.19 10.64 5.17
N GLU A 370 -25.20 11.67 4.31
CA GLU A 370 -24.31 11.73 3.14
C GLU A 370 -22.84 11.75 3.58
N ASP A 371 -22.50 12.60 4.56
CA ASP A 371 -21.13 12.69 5.09
C ASP A 371 -20.71 11.37 5.76
N SER A 372 -21.65 10.67 6.41
CA SER A 372 -21.41 9.35 6.99
C SER A 372 -21.03 8.31 5.93
N GLU A 373 -21.75 8.29 4.80
CA GLU A 373 -21.49 7.37 3.69
C GLU A 373 -20.21 7.76 2.93
N ILE A 374 -19.92 9.05 2.77
CA ILE A 374 -18.66 9.53 2.19
C ILE A 374 -17.48 9.08 3.06
N PHE A 375 -17.56 9.30 4.37
CA PHE A 375 -16.53 8.87 5.31
C PHE A 375 -16.30 7.35 5.23
N ARG A 376 -17.40 6.59 5.24
CA ARG A 376 -17.37 5.14 5.09
C ARG A 376 -16.67 4.71 3.79
N PHE A 377 -17.06 5.29 2.66
CA PHE A 377 -16.44 4.99 1.36
C PHE A 377 -14.94 5.23 1.38
N ILE A 378 -14.49 6.36 1.94
CA ILE A 378 -13.08 6.71 1.99
C ILE A 378 -12.30 5.69 2.81
N VAL A 379 -12.73 5.40 4.04
CA VAL A 379 -12.01 4.51 4.95
C VAL A 379 -12.05 3.06 4.46
N GLU A 380 -13.21 2.54 4.05
CA GLU A 380 -13.33 1.13 3.61
C GLU A 380 -12.55 0.79 2.33
N ASN A 381 -12.20 1.80 1.51
CA ASN A 381 -11.60 1.57 0.18
C ASN A 381 -10.21 2.21 0.01
N HIS A 382 -9.62 2.80 1.04
CA HIS A 382 -8.32 3.47 0.90
C HIS A 382 -7.17 2.49 0.61
N ASP A 383 -7.29 1.27 1.13
CA ASP A 383 -6.34 0.17 0.95
C ASP A 383 -6.43 -0.51 -0.42
N LEU A 384 -7.47 -0.19 -1.19
CA LEU A 384 -7.70 -0.77 -2.51
C LEU A 384 -7.00 0.01 -3.63
N PRO A 385 -6.71 -0.66 -4.76
CA PRO A 385 -6.42 0.00 -6.02
C PRO A 385 -7.59 0.89 -6.47
N ASP A 386 -7.28 2.08 -6.99
CA ASP A 386 -8.24 3.09 -7.44
C ASP A 386 -9.34 2.53 -8.35
N SER A 387 -8.97 1.68 -9.32
CA SER A 387 -9.93 1.09 -10.25
C SER A 387 -11.00 0.26 -9.54
N LYS A 388 -10.66 -0.42 -8.45
CA LYS A 388 -11.62 -1.17 -7.62
C LYS A 388 -12.47 -0.22 -6.79
N ALA A 389 -11.88 0.80 -6.17
CA ALA A 389 -12.62 1.78 -5.38
C ALA A 389 -13.64 2.56 -6.23
N TYR A 390 -13.26 3.01 -7.42
CA TYR A 390 -14.16 3.72 -8.34
C TYR A 390 -15.32 2.86 -8.83
N GLN A 391 -15.13 1.54 -8.97
CA GLN A 391 -16.24 0.62 -9.28
C GLN A 391 -17.16 0.41 -8.08
N ARG A 392 -16.59 0.42 -6.86
CA ARG A 392 -17.34 0.21 -5.61
C ARG A 392 -18.20 1.40 -5.21
N VAL A 393 -17.93 2.61 -5.71
CA VAL A 393 -18.69 3.83 -5.33
C VAL A 393 -20.20 3.66 -5.50
N GLN A 394 -20.65 2.88 -6.49
CA GLN A 394 -22.08 2.60 -6.75
C GLN A 394 -22.74 1.70 -5.71
N ARG A 395 -21.98 1.09 -4.80
CA ARG A 395 -22.48 0.23 -3.72
C ARG A 395 -22.87 1.02 -2.46
N TYR A 396 -22.56 2.31 -2.43
CA TYR A 396 -22.81 3.20 -1.30
C TYR A 396 -24.02 4.09 -1.57
N GLN A 397 -24.66 4.57 -0.51
CA GLN A 397 -25.85 5.42 -0.61
C GLN A 397 -25.44 6.89 -0.75
N LEU A 398 -24.74 7.20 -1.85
CA LEU A 398 -24.15 8.51 -2.12
C LEU A 398 -24.99 9.32 -3.12
N GLY A 399 -25.41 10.51 -2.72
CA GLY A 399 -26.01 11.51 -3.60
C GLY A 399 -24.98 12.36 -4.36
N GLU A 400 -23.77 12.52 -3.82
CA GLU A 400 -22.72 13.40 -4.37
C GLU A 400 -21.45 12.62 -4.77
N MET A 401 -21.54 11.81 -5.83
CA MET A 401 -20.42 10.97 -6.29
C MET A 401 -19.15 11.76 -6.62
N ASP A 402 -19.24 12.90 -7.32
CA ASP A 402 -18.07 13.70 -7.68
C ASP A 402 -17.37 14.28 -6.45
N ARG A 403 -18.14 14.77 -5.47
CA ARG A 403 -17.62 15.23 -4.17
C ARG A 403 -16.92 14.09 -3.44
N THR A 404 -17.53 12.90 -3.43
CA THR A 404 -16.99 11.70 -2.80
C THR A 404 -15.65 11.29 -3.41
N LEU A 405 -15.59 11.17 -4.74
CA LEU A 405 -14.36 10.79 -5.44
C LEU A 405 -13.27 11.83 -5.29
N ARG A 406 -13.63 13.12 -5.26
CA ARG A 406 -12.67 14.20 -4.98
C ARG A 406 -12.06 14.05 -3.59
N LEU A 407 -12.86 13.78 -2.56
CA LEU A 407 -12.37 13.56 -1.19
C LEU A 407 -11.53 12.28 -1.09
N TYR A 408 -11.98 11.18 -1.70
CA TYR A 408 -11.23 9.93 -1.76
C TYR A 408 -9.86 10.11 -2.40
N ASN A 409 -9.81 10.79 -3.54
CA ASN A 409 -8.56 11.05 -4.26
C ASN A 409 -7.59 11.91 -3.43
N THR A 410 -8.10 12.97 -2.80
CA THR A 410 -7.30 13.81 -1.89
C THR A 410 -6.77 13.01 -0.70
N PHE A 411 -7.59 12.13 -0.12
CA PHE A 411 -7.16 11.28 0.98
C PHE A 411 -6.06 10.30 0.55
N LYS A 412 -6.25 9.62 -0.59
CA LYS A 412 -5.24 8.72 -1.18
C LYS A 412 -3.94 9.44 -1.50
N ASP A 413 -4.00 10.71 -1.89
CA ASP A 413 -2.79 11.52 -2.10
C ASP A 413 -2.08 11.83 -0.78
N ALA A 414 -2.82 12.13 0.30
CA ALA A 414 -2.23 12.37 1.62
C ALA A 414 -1.51 11.12 2.16
N ASP A 415 -2.16 9.95 2.10
CA ASP A 415 -1.55 8.67 2.46
C ASP A 415 -0.38 8.30 1.52
N GLY A 416 -0.59 8.52 0.21
CA GLY A 416 0.42 8.31 -0.83
C GLY A 416 1.68 9.14 -0.62
N LEU A 417 1.55 10.42 -0.25
CA LEU A 417 2.67 11.32 0.06
C LEU A 417 3.51 10.79 1.24
N ASP A 418 2.89 10.20 2.26
CA ASP A 418 3.63 9.65 3.41
C ASP A 418 4.36 8.33 3.10
N ARG A 419 4.24 7.79 1.87
CA ARG A 419 5.05 6.65 1.42
C ARG A 419 6.54 6.94 1.32
N VAL A 420 6.96 8.19 1.52
CA VAL A 420 8.36 8.54 1.77
C VAL A 420 8.96 7.67 2.90
N ARG A 421 8.14 7.30 3.90
CA ARG A 421 8.55 6.41 5.00
C ARG A 421 8.97 5.02 4.55
N LEU A 422 8.42 4.55 3.42
CA LEU A 422 8.69 3.24 2.83
C LEU A 422 9.74 3.31 1.72
N GLY A 423 10.19 4.53 1.35
CA GLY A 423 11.14 4.75 0.27
C GLY A 423 10.57 4.53 -1.14
N ASP A 424 9.24 4.46 -1.30
CA ASP A 424 8.59 4.12 -2.56
C ASP A 424 7.49 5.09 -3.02
N LEU A 425 7.43 6.29 -2.43
CA LEU A 425 6.60 7.39 -2.91
C LEU A 425 6.74 7.57 -4.43
N ASN A 426 5.63 7.51 -5.15
CA ASN A 426 5.62 7.69 -6.59
C ASN A 426 4.67 8.84 -6.98
N PRO A 427 5.20 9.98 -7.46
CA PRO A 427 4.39 11.12 -7.88
C PRO A 427 3.35 10.80 -8.96
N ASP A 428 3.57 9.79 -9.80
CA ASP A 428 2.64 9.40 -10.88
C ASP A 428 1.31 8.84 -10.34
N TYR A 429 1.25 8.47 -9.05
CA TYR A 429 0.04 8.01 -8.37
C TYR A 429 -0.71 9.13 -7.65
N LEU A 430 -0.22 10.37 -7.69
CA LEU A 430 -0.91 11.52 -7.10
C LEU A 430 -2.02 11.99 -8.06
N ARG A 431 -3.20 12.26 -7.50
CA ARG A 431 -4.45 12.45 -8.25
C ARG A 431 -4.85 13.91 -8.36
N THR A 432 -4.54 14.71 -7.33
CA THR A 432 -4.91 16.12 -7.21
C THR A 432 -3.81 17.03 -7.76
N ALA A 433 -4.21 18.22 -8.22
CA ALA A 433 -3.25 19.18 -8.78
C ALA A 433 -2.27 19.70 -7.72
N SER A 434 -2.70 19.79 -6.46
CA SER A 434 -1.88 20.33 -5.37
C SER A 434 -0.90 19.32 -4.77
N ALA A 435 -1.16 18.01 -4.86
CA ALA A 435 -0.33 17.00 -4.20
C ALA A 435 1.14 16.96 -4.63
N PRO A 436 1.49 17.09 -5.92
CA PRO A 436 2.89 17.14 -6.33
C PRO A 436 3.69 18.28 -5.66
N ARG A 437 3.04 19.39 -5.30
CA ARG A 437 3.68 20.53 -4.64
C ARG A 437 4.10 20.21 -3.20
N LEU A 438 3.49 19.19 -2.58
CA LEU A 438 3.79 18.75 -1.21
C LEU A 438 4.85 17.64 -1.14
N LEU A 439 5.46 17.22 -2.26
CA LEU A 439 6.50 16.19 -2.26
C LEU A 439 7.68 16.53 -1.34
N LEU A 440 8.09 17.81 -1.31
CA LEU A 440 9.15 18.28 -0.43
C LEU A 440 8.68 18.32 1.03
N VAL A 441 7.48 18.84 1.30
CA VAL A 441 6.88 18.84 2.64
C VAL A 441 6.85 17.43 3.23
N ALA A 442 6.41 16.42 2.47
CA ALA A 442 6.39 15.02 2.90
C ALA A 442 7.79 14.53 3.32
N HIS A 443 8.82 14.88 2.56
CA HIS A 443 10.21 14.56 2.91
C HIS A 443 10.71 15.33 4.14
N GLN A 444 10.38 16.62 4.24
CA GLN A 444 10.78 17.45 5.39
C GLN A 444 10.15 16.94 6.69
N ILE A 445 8.84 16.68 6.73
CA ILE A 445 8.19 16.19 7.96
C ILE A 445 8.62 14.77 8.36
N TYR A 446 9.14 13.98 7.40
CA TYR A 446 9.66 12.64 7.69
C TYR A 446 11.12 12.66 8.16
N TYR A 447 11.99 13.44 7.50
CA TYR A 447 13.42 13.50 7.84
C TYR A 447 13.77 14.56 8.89
N GLN A 448 12.84 15.47 9.23
CA GLN A 448 12.95 16.46 10.32
C GLN A 448 11.79 16.27 11.32
N PRO A 449 11.70 15.11 12.01
CA PRO A 449 10.56 14.78 12.88
C PRO A 449 10.33 15.82 13.99
N ASP A 450 11.41 16.42 14.52
CA ASP A 450 11.37 17.50 15.52
C ASP A 450 10.47 18.67 15.11
N TRP A 451 10.38 18.97 13.80
CA TRP A 451 9.53 20.05 13.29
C TRP A 451 8.05 19.76 13.52
N LEU A 452 7.63 18.50 13.44
CA LEU A 452 6.25 18.08 13.70
C LEU A 452 5.97 17.89 15.19
N GLU A 453 6.97 17.40 15.93
CA GLU A 453 6.88 17.13 17.38
C GLU A 453 6.64 18.40 18.22
N GLN A 454 7.22 19.54 17.84
CA GLN A 454 6.94 20.84 18.49
C GLN A 454 5.45 21.26 18.43
N TYR A 455 4.66 20.66 17.54
CA TYR A 455 3.21 20.86 17.44
C TYR A 455 2.38 19.74 18.08
N SER A 456 3.03 18.68 18.57
CA SER A 456 2.39 17.47 19.11
C SER A 456 2.30 17.47 20.64
N ASP A 457 3.31 18.02 21.33
CA ASP A 457 3.52 17.83 22.77
C ASP A 457 3.44 19.12 23.62
N ARG A 458 2.29 19.82 23.57
CA ARG A 458 1.93 20.83 24.58
C ARG A 458 0.45 20.80 24.93
#